data_AF-A0A2S5LA10-F1
#
_entry.id   AF-A0A2S5LA10-F1
#
_cell.length_a   1.000
_cell.length_b   1.000
_cell.length_c   1.000
_cell.angle_alpha   90.00
_cell.angle_beta   90.00
_cell.angle_gamma   90.00
#
_symmetry.space_group_name_H-M   'P 1'
#
loop_
_entity.id
_entity.type
_entity.pdbx_description
1 polymer ?
#
loop_
_entity_poly.entity_id
_entity_poly.type
_entity_poly.pdbx_seq_one_letter_code
_entity_poly.pdbx_strand_id
1 'polypeptide(L)'
;MGNTDAQTDNKVSLYAELKAAGLEMQNHESDLYVLVSETSTAILQKHPLEKKNSSRFISKADGLYYYDVPFAYEPFWDKKQKIADSVNERKSPSPKP
;
A
#
# COMPACT_ATOMS: atom_id res chain seq x y z
N MET A 1 3.28 34.27 -19.96
CA MET A 1 4.17 33.15 -19.60
C MET A 1 3.52 32.38 -18.47
N GLY A 2 3.13 31.13 -18.71
CA GLY A 2 2.30 30.32 -17.80
C GLY A 2 3.06 29.83 -16.57
N ASN A 3 2.46 30.03 -15.40
CA ASN A 3 2.87 29.46 -14.11
C ASN A 3 1.68 28.67 -13.55
N THR A 4 1.57 27.39 -13.91
CA THR A 4 0.70 26.33 -13.33
C THR A 4 1.04 25.08 -14.15
N ASP A 5 1.39 23.90 -13.63
CA ASP A 5 0.90 23.18 -12.47
C ASP A 5 2.00 22.24 -11.95
N ALA A 6 2.54 22.52 -10.76
CA ALA A 6 3.16 21.48 -9.95
C ALA A 6 2.01 20.68 -9.31
N GLN A 7 1.38 19.81 -10.10
CA GLN A 7 0.34 18.90 -9.62
C GLN A 7 1.04 17.78 -8.86
N THR A 8 1.41 18.05 -7.60
CA THR A 8 1.72 17.00 -6.63
C THR A 8 0.43 16.22 -6.39
N ASP A 9 0.22 15.18 -7.19
CA ASP A 9 -0.78 14.13 -6.96
C ASP A 9 -0.39 13.45 -5.65
N ASN A 10 -0.79 14.04 -4.52
CA ASN A 10 -0.68 13.45 -3.20
C ASN A 10 -1.75 12.35 -3.10
N LYS A 11 -1.66 11.35 -3.99
CA LYS A 11 -2.57 10.22 -4.05
C LYS A 11 -2.36 9.44 -2.77
N VAL A 12 -3.31 9.63 -1.85
CA VAL A 12 -3.43 8.80 -0.66
C VAL A 12 -3.54 7.36 -1.14
N SER A 13 -2.70 6.48 -0.63
CA SER A 13 -2.72 5.08 -0.97
C SER A 13 -4.01 4.39 -0.49
N LEU A 14 -4.32 3.24 -1.07
CA LEU A 14 -5.39 2.37 -0.59
C LEU A 14 -5.21 2.04 0.91
N TYR A 15 -4.00 1.66 1.33
CA TYR A 15 -3.71 1.32 2.72
C TYR A 15 -3.97 2.49 3.67
N ALA A 16 -3.55 3.71 3.31
CA ALA A 16 -3.76 4.88 4.15
C ALA A 16 -5.25 5.24 4.30
N GLU A 17 -6.06 5.14 3.25
CA GLU A 17 -7.51 5.35 3.35
C GLU A 17 -8.19 4.27 4.20
N LEU A 18 -7.83 3.00 4.03
CA LEU A 18 -8.38 1.90 4.83
C LEU A 18 -8.01 2.04 6.31
N LYS A 19 -6.77 2.45 6.59
CA LYS A 19 -6.28 2.74 7.95
C LYS A 19 -7.02 3.92 8.57
N ALA A 20 -7.21 5.01 7.81
CA ALA A 20 -7.93 6.20 8.29
C ALA A 20 -9.41 5.89 8.56
N ALA A 21 -10.00 4.96 7.81
CA ALA A 21 -11.35 4.45 8.04
C ALA A 21 -11.47 3.49 9.25
N GLY A 22 -10.36 3.13 9.90
CA GLY A 22 -10.36 2.23 11.05
C GLY A 22 -10.70 0.78 10.70
N LEU A 23 -10.51 0.38 9.44
CA LEU A 23 -10.81 -0.98 9.00
C LEU A 23 -9.71 -1.94 9.45
N GLU A 24 -10.13 -3.13 9.88
CA GLU A 24 -9.20 -4.22 10.17
C GLU A 24 -8.58 -4.73 8.87
N MET A 25 -7.25 -4.70 8.85
CA MET A 25 -6.44 -5.15 7.72
C MET A 25 -5.46 -6.20 8.20
N GLN A 26 -5.27 -7.22 7.38
CA GLN A 26 -4.24 -8.22 7.51
C GLN A 26 -3.29 -8.09 6.32
N ASN A 27 -2.13 -8.72 6.39
CA ASN A 27 -1.19 -8.72 5.28
C ASN A 27 -0.41 -10.02 5.21
N HIS A 28 0.07 -10.36 4.03
CA HIS A 28 1.11 -11.38 3.83
C HIS A 28 2.17 -10.80 2.91
N GLU A 29 3.38 -10.62 3.42
CA GLU A 29 4.44 -9.88 2.73
C GLU A 29 3.97 -8.50 2.24
N SER A 30 3.91 -8.30 0.91
CA SER A 30 3.46 -7.07 0.25
C SER A 30 1.95 -7.02 -0.02
N ASP A 31 1.26 -8.13 0.19
CA ASP A 31 -0.16 -8.26 -0.14
C ASP A 31 -1.04 -7.80 1.02
N LEU A 32 -2.11 -7.09 0.69
CA LEU A 32 -3.04 -6.51 1.64
C LEU A 32 -4.35 -7.30 1.63
N TYR A 33 -4.81 -7.68 2.82
CA TYR A 33 -6.10 -8.31 3.05
C TYR A 33 -7.00 -7.38 3.84
N VAL A 34 -8.21 -7.14 3.35
CA VAL A 34 -9.19 -6.31 4.06
C VAL A 34 -10.57 -6.93 3.99
N LEU A 35 -11.30 -6.89 5.11
CA LEU A 35 -12.65 -7.41 5.19
C LEU A 35 -13.56 -6.71 4.17
N VAL A 36 -14.38 -7.48 3.45
CA VAL A 36 -15.38 -6.93 2.54
C VAL A 36 -16.50 -6.29 3.35
N SER A 37 -16.61 -4.97 3.23
CA SER A 37 -17.65 -4.13 3.83
C SER A 37 -18.04 -3.04 2.84
N GLU A 38 -19.13 -2.31 3.11
CA GLU A 38 -19.53 -1.16 2.29
C GLU A 38 -18.41 -0.11 2.24
N THR A 39 -17.77 0.16 3.38
CA THR A 39 -16.67 1.12 3.50
C THR A 39 -15.43 0.67 2.72
N SER A 40 -14.98 -0.58 2.89
CA SER A 40 -13.81 -1.07 2.15
C SER A 40 -14.06 -1.14 0.65
N THR A 41 -15.29 -1.49 0.24
CA THR A 41 -15.71 -1.49 -1.16
C THR A 41 -15.68 -0.08 -1.74
N ALA A 42 -16.23 0.91 -1.04
CA ALA A 42 -16.25 2.30 -1.48
C ALA A 42 -14.83 2.87 -1.62
N ILE A 43 -13.94 2.55 -0.67
CA ILE A 43 -12.52 2.95 -0.75
C ILE A 43 -11.85 2.26 -1.94
N LEU A 44 -11.98 0.94 -2.07
CA LEU A 44 -11.37 0.19 -3.18
C LEU A 44 -11.86 0.68 -4.55
N GLN A 45 -13.11 1.16 -4.65
CA GLN A 45 -13.64 1.76 -5.89
C GLN A 45 -12.93 3.06 -6.30
N LYS A 46 -12.35 3.81 -5.37
CA LYS A 46 -11.54 5.01 -5.67
C LYS A 46 -10.15 4.66 -6.20
N HIS A 47 -9.73 3.41 -6.03
CA HIS A 47 -8.40 2.88 -6.36
C HIS A 47 -8.51 1.88 -7.52
N PRO A 48 -8.70 2.35 -8.77
CA PRO A 48 -9.03 1.48 -9.89
C PRO A 48 -7.90 0.51 -10.26
N LEU A 49 -6.64 0.85 -10.00
CA LEU A 49 -5.50 -0.03 -10.28
C LEU A 49 -5.48 -1.22 -9.33
N GLU A 50 -5.62 -0.93 -8.04
CA GLU A 50 -5.68 -1.90 -6.94
C GLU A 50 -6.93 -2.77 -7.10
N LYS A 51 -8.09 -2.15 -7.36
CA LYS A 51 -9.34 -2.87 -7.62
C LYS A 51 -9.22 -3.85 -8.78
N LYS A 52 -8.59 -3.43 -9.89
CA LYS A 52 -8.41 -4.29 -11.06
C LYS A 52 -7.57 -5.53 -10.75
N ASN A 53 -6.58 -5.39 -9.88
CA ASN A 53 -5.71 -6.48 -9.47
C ASN A 53 -6.24 -7.26 -8.27
N SER A 54 -7.25 -6.72 -7.57
CA SER A 54 -7.81 -7.35 -6.39
C SER A 54 -8.68 -8.56 -6.73
N SER A 55 -8.65 -9.55 -5.83
CA SER A 55 -9.52 -10.72 -5.85
C SER A 55 -10.33 -10.80 -4.56
N ARG A 56 -11.44 -11.54 -4.57
CA ARG A 56 -12.20 -11.84 -3.33
C ARG A 56 -12.04 -13.31 -2.97
N PHE A 57 -11.83 -13.59 -1.70
CA PHE A 57 -11.79 -14.95 -1.17
C PHE A 57 -12.54 -15.05 0.16
N ILE A 58 -12.89 -16.27 0.56
CA ILE A 58 -13.47 -16.56 1.88
C ILE A 58 -12.33 -17.00 2.79
N SER A 59 -12.16 -16.28 3.91
CA SER A 59 -11.19 -16.65 4.93
C SER A 59 -11.58 -17.97 5.60
N LYS A 60 -10.61 -18.88 5.76
CA LYS A 60 -10.83 -20.13 6.52
C LYS A 60 -10.80 -19.92 8.04
N ALA A 61 -10.28 -18.79 8.52
CA ALA A 61 -10.16 -18.52 9.95
C ALA A 61 -11.49 -18.09 10.57
N ASP A 62 -12.24 -17.24 9.86
CA ASP A 62 -13.45 -16.59 10.36
C ASP A 62 -14.67 -16.76 9.43
N GLY A 63 -14.48 -17.29 8.21
CA GLY A 63 -15.56 -17.56 7.27
C GLY A 63 -16.09 -16.34 6.52
N LEU A 64 -15.46 -15.16 6.68
CA LEU A 64 -15.90 -13.92 6.03
C LEU A 64 -15.19 -13.70 4.69
N TYR A 65 -15.75 -12.80 3.89
CA TYR A 65 -15.15 -12.38 2.63
C TYR A 65 -14.06 -11.33 2.85
N TYR A 66 -12.92 -11.51 2.21
CA TYR A 66 -11.82 -10.56 2.18
C TYR A 66 -11.46 -10.20 0.75
N TYR A 67 -11.01 -8.96 0.56
CA TYR A 67 -10.26 -8.56 -0.63
C TYR A 67 -8.80 -8.95 -0.45
N ASP A 68 -8.26 -9.67 -1.42
CA ASP A 68 -6.84 -9.87 -1.67
C ASP A 68 -6.39 -8.78 -2.63
N VAL A 69 -5.52 -7.88 -2.18
CA VAL A 69 -4.99 -6.80 -2.99
C VAL A 69 -3.47 -6.91 -3.06
N PRO A 70 -2.91 -7.40 -4.18
CA PRO A 70 -1.49 -7.65 -4.28
C PRO A 70 -0.69 -6.34 -4.28
N PHE A 71 0.47 -6.37 -3.63
CA PHE A 71 1.43 -5.25 -3.53
C PHE A 71 0.89 -3.95 -2.87
N ALA A 72 -0.30 -3.97 -2.27
CA ALA A 72 -0.93 -2.78 -1.70
C ALA A 72 -0.58 -2.52 -0.22
N TYR A 73 0.20 -3.40 0.42
CA TYR A 73 0.63 -3.20 1.81
C TYR A 73 1.87 -2.30 1.90
N GLU A 74 1.65 -1.00 2.09
CA GLU A 74 2.71 0.01 2.14
C GLU A 74 3.84 -0.27 3.16
N PRO A 75 3.58 -0.72 4.40
CA PRO A 75 4.65 -0.90 5.39
C PRO A 75 5.74 -1.88 4.96
N PHE A 76 5.45 -2.81 4.05
CA PHE A 76 6.47 -3.70 3.48
C PHE A 76 7.49 -2.94 2.63
N TRP A 77 7.03 -2.04 1.76
CA TRP A 77 7.88 -1.24 0.88
C TRP A 77 8.67 -0.18 1.65
N ASP A 78 8.03 0.45 2.63
CA ASP A 78 8.64 1.42 3.55
C ASP A 78 9.86 0.81 4.27
N LYS A 79 9.73 -0.45 4.71
CA LYS A 79 10.81 -1.20 5.33
C LYS A 79 11.93 -1.52 4.32
N LYS A 80 11.59 -1.91 3.09
CA LYS A 80 12.56 -2.23 2.03
C LYS A 80 13.36 -0.99 1.61
N GLN A 81 12.72 0.17 1.52
CA GLN A 81 13.38 1.43 1.18
C GLN A 81 14.42 1.80 2.24
N LYS A 82 14.05 1.80 3.52
CA LYS A 82 14.97 2.08 4.63
C LYS A 82 16.21 1.17 4.63
N ILE A 83 16.05 -0.10 4.26
CA ILE A 83 17.17 -1.04 4.10
C ILE A 83 18.04 -0.65 2.91
N ALA A 84 17.44 -0.34 1.76
CA ALA A 84 18.17 0.08 0.57
C ALA A 84 18.98 1.37 0.82
N ASP A 85 18.39 2.37 1.46
CA ASP A 85 19.06 3.62 1.85
C ASP A 85 20.26 3.34 2.78
N SER A 86 20.04 2.51 3.80
CA SER A 86 21.09 2.13 4.77
C SER A 86 22.24 1.33 4.13
N VAL A 87 21.97 0.56 3.08
CA VAL A 87 23.00 -0.22 2.35
C VAL A 87 23.78 0.68 1.39
N ASN A 88 23.11 1.64 0.75
CA ASN A 88 23.76 2.60 -0.14
C ASN A 88 24.75 3.49 0.61
N GLU A 89 24.41 3.92 1.82
CA GLU A 89 25.30 4.74 2.67
C GLU A 89 26.57 4.00 3.11
N ARG A 90 26.51 2.67 3.25
CA ARG A 90 27.67 1.82 3.56
C ARG A 90 28.54 1.46 2.36
N LYS A 91 28.10 1.78 1.14
CA LYS A 91 28.82 1.46 -0.12
C LYS A 91 29.60 2.63 -0.70
N SER A 92 29.56 3.82 -0.09
CA SER A 92 30.46 4.92 -0.45
C SER A 92 31.89 4.58 0.00
N PRO A 93 32.85 4.35 -0.91
CA PRO A 93 34.25 4.21 -0.50
C PRO A 93 34.68 5.55 0.10
N SER A 94 35.13 5.52 1.35
CA SER A 94 35.81 6.66 1.97
C SER A 94 36.88 7.18 1.01
N PRO A 95 36.97 8.49 0.75
CA PRO A 95 38.13 9.03 0.06
C PRO A 95 39.34 8.72 0.94
N LYS A 96 40.27 7.90 0.43
CA LYS A 96 41.57 7.69 1.09
C LYS A 96 42.31 9.04 1.10
N PRO A 97 43.01 9.36 2.21
CA PRO A 97 43.81 10.58 2.32
C PRO A 97 44.95 10.63 1.30
#